data_AF-A0AAW1XDX3-F1
#
_entry.id   AF-A0AAW1XDX3-F1
#
_cell.length_a   1.000
_cell.length_b   1.000
_cell.length_c   1.000
_cell.angle_alpha   90.00
_cell.angle_beta   90.00
_cell.angle_gamma   90.00
#
_symmetry.space_group_name_H-M   'P 1'
#
loop_
_entity.id
_entity.type
_entity.pdbx_description
1 polymer ?
#
loop_
_entity_poly.entity_id
_entity_poly.type
_entity_poly.pdbx_seq_one_letter_code
_entity_poly.pdbx_strand_id
1 'polypeptide(L)'
;MPIEHSTSLSLVVLVMIAAIPQGSSADLCAGADYKALCRSVVGRAKTPYAAAEATVKRLISETKKANLSAARLPKKDYSQTCATLYNNAISDLETSLKAAENTLIQQLASTGLYISTLVN
;
A
#
# COMPACT_ATOMS: atom_id res chain seq x y z
N MET A 1 -41.18 -7.88 14.83
CA MET A 1 -40.22 -8.98 15.07
C MET A 1 -39.93 -9.68 13.74
N PRO A 2 -38.71 -10.18 13.55
CA PRO A 2 -37.82 -9.75 12.46
C PRO A 2 -37.84 -10.69 11.25
N ILE A 3 -37.66 -10.12 10.06
CA ILE A 3 -37.36 -10.86 8.84
C ILE A 3 -35.85 -11.12 8.84
N GLU A 4 -35.48 -12.34 9.22
CA GLU A 4 -34.14 -12.89 9.07
C GLU A 4 -33.76 -12.98 7.58
N HIS A 5 -32.85 -12.14 7.11
CA HIS A 5 -32.14 -12.32 5.82
C HIS A 5 -30.81 -11.56 5.83
N SER A 6 -29.94 -11.86 6.81
CA SER A 6 -28.61 -11.23 6.92
C SER A 6 -27.45 -12.23 6.92
N THR A 7 -27.64 -13.44 6.39
CA THR A 7 -26.62 -14.50 6.35
C THR A 7 -26.08 -14.78 4.95
N SER A 8 -26.78 -14.37 3.89
CA SER A 8 -26.42 -14.74 2.51
C SER A 8 -25.33 -13.85 1.89
N LEU A 9 -25.28 -12.56 2.24
CA LEU A 9 -24.30 -11.60 1.70
C LEU A 9 -22.86 -11.88 2.15
N SER A 10 -22.67 -12.46 3.34
CA SER A 10 -21.34 -12.71 3.92
C SER A 10 -20.54 -13.77 3.14
N LEU A 11 -21.23 -14.74 2.54
CA LEU A 11 -20.60 -15.84 1.80
C LEU A 11 -20.07 -15.40 0.42
N VAL A 12 -20.72 -14.43 -0.21
CA VAL A 12 -20.29 -13.91 -1.52
C VAL A 12 -18.96 -13.16 -1.42
N VAL A 13 -18.72 -12.49 -0.29
CA VAL A 13 -17.46 -11.78 -0.04
C VAL A 13 -16.29 -12.75 0.20
N LEU A 14 -16.53 -13.86 0.89
CA LEU A 14 -15.49 -14.86 1.21
C LEU A 14 -14.99 -15.64 -0.02
N VAL A 15 -15.86 -15.90 -1.01
CA VAL A 15 -15.48 -16.62 -2.24
C VAL A 15 -14.55 -15.78 -3.13
N MET A 16 -14.69 -14.45 -3.14
CA MET A 16 -13.84 -13.58 -3.97
C MET A 16 -12.38 -13.54 -3.51
N ILE A 17 -12.10 -13.80 -2.22
CA ILE A 17 -10.75 -13.79 -1.66
C ILE A 17 -10.04 -15.14 -1.88
N ALA A 18 -10.80 -16.23 -2.02
CA ALA A 18 -10.26 -17.59 -2.23
C ALA A 18 -9.84 -17.87 -3.69
N ALA A 19 -10.22 -17.03 -4.64
CA ALA A 19 -9.91 -17.20 -6.06
C ALA A 19 -8.64 -16.47 -6.53
N ILE A 20 -7.82 -15.93 -5.62
CA ILE A 20 -6.51 -15.38 -5.99
C ILE A 20 -5.51 -16.53 -6.03
N PRO A 21 -5.08 -17.02 -7.22
CA PRO A 21 -4.13 -18.10 -7.31
C PRO A 21 -2.83 -17.72 -6.58
N GLN A 22 -2.54 -18.46 -5.51
CA GLN A 22 -1.26 -18.42 -4.83
C GLN A 22 -0.27 -19.22 -5.68
N GLY A 23 0.57 -18.52 -6.44
CA GLY A 23 1.72 -19.12 -7.11
C GLY A 23 1.68 -19.03 -8.63
N SER A 24 2.26 -17.96 -9.15
CA SER A 24 3.33 -18.04 -10.14
C SER A 24 4.07 -16.70 -10.07
N SER A 25 5.18 -16.51 -10.76
CA SER A 25 5.86 -15.21 -10.90
C SER A 25 4.97 -14.22 -11.66
N ALA A 26 3.83 -13.83 -11.06
CA ALA A 26 2.85 -12.95 -11.64
C ALA A 26 3.51 -11.58 -11.78
N ASP A 27 3.51 -11.06 -13.00
CA ASP A 27 3.92 -9.70 -13.26
C ASP A 27 3.11 -8.78 -12.33
N LEU A 28 3.78 -8.24 -11.30
CA LEU A 28 3.17 -7.39 -10.28
C LEU A 28 2.54 -6.12 -10.91
N CYS A 29 2.91 -5.81 -12.15
CA CYS A 29 2.42 -4.68 -12.91
C CYS A 29 1.37 -5.04 -13.97
N ALA A 30 0.91 -6.30 -14.03
CA ALA A 30 -0.02 -6.76 -15.07
C ALA A 30 -1.35 -5.97 -15.09
N GLY A 31 -1.84 -5.60 -13.90
CA GLY A 31 -3.07 -4.82 -13.70
C GLY A 31 -2.88 -3.31 -13.59
N ALA A 32 -1.66 -2.78 -13.76
CA ALA A 32 -1.42 -1.35 -13.65
C ALA A 32 -1.82 -0.60 -14.92
N ASP A 33 -2.45 0.57 -14.78
CA ASP A 33 -2.77 1.47 -15.90
C ASP A 33 -1.51 1.88 -16.68
N TYR A 34 -0.43 2.10 -15.95
CA TYR A 34 0.88 2.48 -16.51
C TYR A 34 1.93 1.40 -16.21
N LYS A 35 1.86 0.28 -16.95
CA LYS A 35 2.75 -0.88 -16.75
C LYS A 35 4.24 -0.54 -16.80
N ALA A 36 4.64 0.34 -17.72
CA ALA A 36 6.04 0.76 -17.84
C ALA A 36 6.52 1.54 -16.61
N LEU A 37 5.70 2.48 -16.11
CA LEU A 37 5.99 3.23 -14.89
C LEU A 37 6.04 2.28 -13.69
N CYS A 38 5.05 1.40 -13.55
CA CYS A 38 5.03 0.40 -12.49
C CYS A 38 6.33 -0.43 -12.48
N ARG A 39 6.74 -1.00 -13.62
CA ARG A 39 7.97 -1.80 -13.73
C ARG A 39 9.23 -1.00 -13.40
N SER A 40 9.29 0.27 -13.81
CA SER A 40 10.40 1.16 -13.46
C SER A 40 10.48 1.44 -11.96
N VAL A 41 9.35 1.45 -11.26
CA VAL A 41 9.27 1.78 -9.83
C VAL A 41 9.48 0.53 -8.96
N VAL A 42 8.83 -0.59 -9.30
CA VAL A 42 8.93 -1.84 -8.53
C VAL A 42 10.21 -2.61 -8.82
N GLY A 43 10.84 -2.37 -9.98
CA GLY A 43 12.11 -2.96 -10.37
C GLY A 43 12.08 -4.49 -10.33
N ARG A 44 12.97 -5.08 -9.50
CA ARG A 44 13.10 -6.53 -9.32
C ARG A 44 12.33 -7.06 -8.09
N ALA A 45 11.37 -6.30 -7.55
CA ALA A 45 10.57 -6.76 -6.43
C ALA A 45 9.87 -8.09 -6.76
N LYS A 46 9.98 -9.06 -5.84
CA LYS A 46 9.41 -10.41 -6.00
C LYS A 46 8.14 -10.60 -5.19
N THR A 47 7.84 -9.69 -4.27
CA THR A 47 6.66 -9.77 -3.41
C THR A 47 5.80 -8.51 -3.59
N PRO A 48 4.46 -8.63 -3.47
CA PRO A 48 3.57 -7.47 -3.50
C PRO A 48 3.96 -6.42 -2.46
N TYR A 49 4.40 -6.85 -1.27
CA TYR A 49 4.85 -5.95 -0.22
C TYR A 49 6.08 -5.13 -0.66
N ALA A 50 7.14 -5.78 -1.17
CA ALA A 50 8.34 -5.08 -1.61
C ALA A 50 8.04 -4.11 -2.78
N ALA A 51 7.11 -4.48 -3.66
CA ALA A 51 6.66 -3.60 -4.74
C ALA A 51 5.87 -2.40 -4.22
N ALA A 52 4.97 -2.59 -3.26
CA ALA A 52 4.22 -1.52 -2.61
C ALA A 52 5.15 -0.57 -1.85
N GLU A 53 6.09 -1.11 -1.06
CA GLU A 53 7.12 -0.35 -0.34
C GLU A 53 7.95 0.52 -1.30
N ALA A 54 8.46 -0.07 -2.38
CA ALA A 54 9.22 0.66 -3.40
C ALA A 54 8.38 1.80 -4.03
N THR A 55 7.10 1.54 -4.28
CA THR A 55 6.16 2.51 -4.83
C THR A 55 5.90 3.68 -3.88
N VAL A 56 5.62 3.40 -2.60
CA VAL A 56 5.41 4.43 -1.58
C VAL A 56 6.68 5.26 -1.37
N LYS A 57 7.85 4.63 -1.27
CA LYS A 57 9.14 5.36 -1.16
C LYS A 57 9.38 6.26 -2.37
N ARG A 58 9.08 5.78 -3.58
CA ARG A 58 9.18 6.61 -4.80
C ARG A 58 8.22 7.79 -4.74
N LEU A 59 6.98 7.56 -4.31
CA LEU A 59 5.96 8.60 -4.21
C LEU A 59 6.34 9.67 -3.18
N ILE A 60 6.93 9.30 -2.05
CA ILE A 60 7.50 10.26 -1.08
C ILE A 60 8.60 11.10 -1.75
N SER A 61 9.52 10.47 -2.48
CA SER A 61 10.62 11.18 -3.16
C SER A 61 10.11 12.19 -4.19
N GLU A 62 9.18 11.79 -5.06
CA GLU A 62 8.61 12.68 -6.08
C GLU A 62 7.76 13.78 -5.44
N THR A 63 6.99 13.49 -4.39
CA THR A 63 6.23 14.50 -3.65
C THR A 63 7.15 15.53 -2.97
N LYS A 64 8.29 15.10 -2.41
CA LYS A 64 9.32 16.00 -1.87
C LYS A 64 9.90 16.91 -2.97
N LYS A 65 10.18 16.37 -4.16
CA LYS A 65 10.64 17.18 -5.30
C LYS A 65 9.59 18.18 -5.78
N ALA A 66 8.33 17.75 -5.83
CA ALA A 66 7.21 18.62 -6.20
C ALA A 66 7.05 19.77 -5.20
N ASN A 67 7.16 19.49 -3.91
CA ASN A 67 7.14 20.50 -2.85
C ASN A 67 8.27 21.52 -3.00
N LEU A 68 9.50 21.05 -3.21
CA LEU A 68 10.65 21.93 -3.46
C LEU A 68 10.47 22.78 -4.73
N SER A 69 9.84 22.21 -5.76
CA SER A 69 9.55 22.93 -7.00
C SER A 69 8.46 23.98 -6.79
N ALA A 70 7.42 23.67 -6.03
CA ALA A 70 6.36 24.61 -5.65
C ALA A 70 6.90 25.77 -4.81
N ALA A 71 7.85 25.51 -3.90
CA ALA A 71 8.50 26.54 -3.09
C ALA A 71 9.34 27.55 -3.93
N ARG A 72 9.75 27.16 -5.14
CA ARG A 72 10.49 28.03 -6.07
C ARG A 72 9.58 28.87 -6.97
N LEU A 73 8.26 28.61 -6.98
CA LEU A 73 7.32 29.39 -7.75
C LEU A 73 7.10 30.76 -7.10
N PRO A 74 6.83 31.82 -7.89
CA PRO A 74 6.43 33.11 -7.36
C PRO A 74 5.24 32.93 -6.40
N LYS A 75 5.30 33.57 -5.23
CA LYS A 75 4.26 33.48 -4.20
C LYS A 75 2.91 33.95 -4.78
N LYS A 76 2.10 32.99 -5.19
CA LYS A 76 0.68 33.12 -5.48
C LYS A 76 -0.09 32.36 -4.41
N ASP A 77 -1.34 32.69 -4.16
CA ASP A 77 -2.17 32.03 -3.14
C ASP A 77 -2.14 30.49 -3.25
N TYR A 78 -2.09 29.96 -4.48
CA TYR A 78 -1.99 28.54 -4.78
C TYR A 78 -0.67 27.88 -4.35
N SER A 79 0.45 28.63 -4.30
CA SER A 79 1.76 28.08 -3.95
C SER A 79 1.83 27.59 -2.51
N GLN A 80 1.15 28.31 -1.60
CA GLN A 80 1.06 27.94 -0.19
C GLN A 80 0.13 26.73 0.00
N THR A 81 -1.01 26.70 -0.70
CA THR A 81 -1.91 25.53 -0.70
C THR A 81 -1.21 24.28 -1.22
N CYS A 82 -0.46 24.37 -2.32
CA CYS A 82 0.32 23.25 -2.86
C CYS A 82 1.36 22.75 -1.85
N ALA A 83 2.09 23.66 -1.19
CA ALA A 83 3.08 23.27 -0.18
C ALA A 83 2.44 22.52 1.00
N THR A 84 1.30 22.99 1.50
CA THR A 84 0.54 22.31 2.55
C THR A 84 0.08 20.92 2.10
N LEU A 85 -0.50 20.81 0.90
CA LEU A 85 -0.96 19.53 0.36
C LEU A 85 0.19 18.53 0.20
N TYR A 86 1.34 18.98 -0.32
CA TYR A 86 2.50 18.10 -0.47
C TYR A 86 3.08 17.66 0.88
N ASN A 87 3.13 18.56 1.88
CA ASN A 87 3.58 18.19 3.23
C ASN A 87 2.65 17.16 3.88
N ASN A 88 1.32 17.35 3.75
CA ASN A 88 0.35 16.40 4.27
C ASN A 88 0.49 15.03 3.58
N ALA A 89 0.58 15.02 2.25
CA ALA A 89 0.77 13.80 1.49
C ALA A 89 2.07 13.07 1.88
N ILE A 90 3.17 13.78 2.13
CA ILE A 90 4.42 13.17 2.62
C ILE A 90 4.19 12.51 3.98
N SER A 91 3.55 13.21 4.92
CA SER A 91 3.26 12.70 6.27
C SER A 91 2.37 11.46 6.23
N ASP A 92 1.34 11.46 5.40
CA ASP A 92 0.40 10.34 5.26
C ASP A 92 1.09 9.11 4.65
N LEU A 93 1.96 9.31 3.67
CA LEU A 93 2.74 8.23 3.04
C LEU A 93 3.77 7.63 4.00
N GLU A 94 4.47 8.47 4.77
CA GLU A 94 5.43 8.01 5.79
C GLU A 94 4.71 7.23 6.91
N THR A 95 3.53 7.70 7.32
CA THR A 95 2.68 7.00 8.30
C THR A 95 2.20 5.64 7.76
N SER A 96 1.75 5.59 6.51
CA SER A 96 1.28 4.37 5.86
C SER A 96 2.40 3.33 5.76
N LEU A 97 3.62 3.76 5.43
CA LEU A 97 4.77 2.86 5.37
C LEU A 97 5.08 2.25 6.74
N LYS A 98 5.13 3.09 7.78
CA LYS A 98 5.36 2.65 9.16
C LYS A 98 4.27 1.70 9.66
N ALA A 99 3.02 1.96 9.31
CA ALA A 99 1.90 1.08 9.65
C ALA A 99 2.07 -0.30 8.99
N ALA A 100 2.44 -0.33 7.71
CA ALA A 100 2.65 -1.58 6.98
C ALA A 100 3.81 -2.43 7.55
N GLU A 101 4.90 -1.79 7.97
CA GLU A 101 6.01 -2.46 8.67
C GLU A 101 5.56 -3.07 10.01
N ASN A 102 4.80 -2.31 10.81
CA ASN A 102 4.29 -2.77 12.11
C ASN A 102 3.32 -3.95 11.98
N THR A 103 2.45 -3.95 10.96
CA THR A 103 1.53 -5.06 10.70
C THR A 103 2.28 -6.35 10.34
N LEU A 104 3.36 -6.27 9.57
CA LEU A 104 4.21 -7.44 9.29
C LEU A 104 4.88 -7.97 10.54
N ILE A 105 5.41 -7.09 11.40
CA ILE A 105 6.03 -7.49 12.67
C ILE A 105 4.99 -8.20 13.56
N GLN A 106 3.75 -7.71 13.62
CA GLN A 106 2.66 -8.37 14.35
C GLN A 106 2.26 -9.72 13.74
N GLN A 107 2.24 -9.85 12.41
CA GLN A 107 1.99 -11.14 11.75
C GLN A 107 3.12 -12.14 12.01
N LEU A 108 4.37 -11.71 11.98
CA LEU A 108 5.51 -12.57 12.31
C LEU A 108 5.51 -12.98 13.79
N ALA A 109 5.20 -12.06 14.70
CA ALA A 109 5.09 -12.34 16.13
C ALA A 109 3.95 -13.34 16.44
N SER A 110 2.78 -13.17 15.81
CA SER A 110 1.65 -14.08 15.99
C SER A 110 1.90 -15.46 15.38
N THR A 111 2.55 -15.52 14.21
CA THR A 111 2.93 -16.80 13.58
C THR A 111 4.00 -17.54 14.39
N GLY A 112 5.00 -16.82 14.94
CA GLY A 112 6.01 -17.41 15.82
C GLY A 112 5.42 -17.95 17.14
N LEU A 113 4.42 -17.26 17.69
CA LEU A 113 3.65 -17.76 18.84
C LEU A 113 2.86 -19.02 18.46
N TYR A 114 2.24 -19.04 17.29
CA TYR A 114 1.43 -20.16 16.78
C TYR A 114 2.27 -21.43 16.54
N ILE A 115 3.49 -21.29 16.01
CA ILE A 115 4.41 -22.42 15.83
C ILE A 115 4.85 -22.97 17.20
N SER A 116 5.09 -22.11 18.19
CA SER A 116 5.48 -22.53 19.53
C SER A 116 4.39 -23.35 20.25
N THR A 117 3.12 -23.07 19.97
CA THR A 117 1.98 -23.86 20.47
C THR A 117 1.70 -25.15 19.70
N LEU A 118 2.22 -25.29 18.47
CA LEU A 118 2.05 -26.51 17.66
C LEU A 118 3.17 -27.54 17.89
N VAL A 119 4.31 -27.11 18.46
CA VAL A 119 5.48 -27.94 18.74
C VAL A 119 5.49 -28.46 20.20
N ASN A 120 4.44 -28.17 20.99
CA ASN A 120 4.33 -28.57 22.39
C ASN A 120 3.09 -29.44 22.63
#